data_AF-A0A947ACD1-F1
#
_entry.id   AF-A0A947ACD1-F1
#
_cell.length_a   1.000
_cell.length_b   1.000
_cell.length_c   1.000
_cell.angle_alpha   90.00
_cell.angle_beta   90.00
_cell.angle_gamma   90.00
#
_symmetry.space_group_name_H-M   'P 1'
#
loop_
_entity.id
_entity.type
_entity.pdbx_description
1 polymer ?
#
loop_
_entity_poly.entity_id
_entity_poly.type
_entity_poly.pdbx_seq_one_letter_code
_entity_poly.pdbx_strand_id
1 'polypeptide(L)'
;MNYQSPIQYVAQPTSSLDFRQHLKRRKVFEFPGGVALWLAASKVTALILVVAFGLQMWLGNSIGSSAQIVQELEATRHGLKNTQMVFLAERASLLSTKHVQEVAGAKLALFVPEEGQVYKFR
;
A
#
# COMPACT_ATOMS: atom_id res chain seq x y z
N MET A 1 64.80 -59.19 -69.19
CA MET A 1 65.01 -58.09 -68.23
C MET A 1 63.70 -57.86 -67.49
N ASN A 2 63.53 -58.52 -66.34
CA ASN A 2 62.35 -58.35 -65.48
C ASN A 2 62.71 -57.40 -64.36
N TYR A 3 62.15 -56.19 -64.40
CA TYR A 3 62.22 -55.23 -63.30
C TYR A 3 61.19 -55.62 -62.25
N GLN A 4 61.64 -56.13 -61.11
CA GLN A 4 60.83 -56.28 -59.91
C GLN A 4 61.15 -55.11 -58.96
N SER A 5 60.26 -54.13 -58.91
CA SER A 5 60.29 -53.05 -57.92
C SER A 5 59.72 -53.55 -56.58
N PRO A 6 60.47 -53.49 -55.46
CA PRO A 6 59.92 -53.83 -54.16
C PRO A 6 59.01 -52.70 -53.65
N ILE A 7 57.72 -53.01 -53.46
CA ILE A 7 56.73 -52.11 -52.85
C ILE A 7 57.07 -52.03 -51.35
N GLN A 8 57.58 -50.89 -50.90
CA GLN A 8 57.79 -50.61 -49.47
C GLN A 8 56.48 -50.09 -48.87
N TYR A 9 55.87 -50.88 -47.99
CA TYR A 9 54.73 -50.45 -47.19
C TYR A 9 55.24 -49.65 -45.98
N VAL A 10 55.06 -48.34 -46.00
CA VAL A 10 55.27 -47.48 -44.83
C VAL A 10 54.06 -47.63 -43.93
N ALA A 11 54.21 -48.33 -42.80
CA ALA A 11 53.19 -48.41 -41.77
C ALA A 11 53.04 -47.03 -41.10
N GLN A 12 51.89 -46.38 -41.29
CA GLN A 12 51.52 -45.19 -40.53
C GLN A 12 50.96 -45.63 -39.16
N PRO A 13 51.51 -45.18 -38.03
CA PRO A 13 50.91 -45.47 -36.72
C PRO A 13 49.63 -44.65 -36.55
N THR A 14 48.47 -45.26 -36.78
CA THR A 14 47.17 -44.70 -36.36
C THR A 14 46.98 -44.95 -34.87
N SER A 15 47.61 -44.13 -34.03
CA SER A 15 47.20 -44.05 -32.62
C SER A 15 45.89 -43.27 -32.57
N SER A 16 44.76 -43.95 -32.70
CA SER A 16 43.47 -43.39 -32.32
C SER A 16 43.45 -43.28 -30.79
N LEU A 17 43.96 -42.18 -30.27
CA LEU A 17 43.75 -41.77 -28.88
C LEU A 17 42.27 -41.42 -28.71
N ASP A 18 41.46 -42.46 -28.50
CA ASP A 18 40.08 -42.30 -28.03
C ASP A 18 40.13 -41.79 -26.58
N PHE A 19 40.24 -40.47 -26.43
CA PHE A 19 40.12 -39.81 -25.15
C PHE A 19 38.63 -39.80 -24.75
N ARG A 20 38.12 -40.96 -24.32
CA ARG A 20 36.83 -41.05 -23.63
C ARG A 20 36.99 -40.43 -22.26
N GLN A 21 36.85 -39.10 -22.22
CA GLN A 21 36.79 -38.33 -21.00
C GLN A 21 35.48 -38.68 -20.29
N HIS A 22 35.48 -39.76 -19.50
CA HIS A 22 34.44 -40.01 -18.52
C HIS A 22 34.56 -38.94 -17.44
N LEU A 23 33.96 -37.77 -17.69
CA LEU A 23 33.62 -36.80 -16.67
C LEU A 23 32.63 -37.49 -15.71
N LYS A 24 33.17 -38.25 -14.75
CA LYS A 24 32.44 -38.64 -13.55
C LYS A 24 32.13 -37.33 -12.83
N ARG A 25 30.95 -36.78 -13.12
CA ARG A 25 30.36 -35.65 -12.39
C ARG A 25 30.32 -36.08 -10.92
N ARG A 26 31.28 -35.58 -10.15
CA ARG A 26 31.39 -35.82 -8.71
C ARG A 26 30.07 -35.35 -8.09
N LYS A 27 29.25 -36.27 -7.61
CA LYS A 27 28.04 -35.95 -6.85
C LYS A 27 28.50 -35.47 -5.47
N VAL A 28 28.92 -34.21 -5.39
CA VAL A 28 29.46 -33.60 -4.16
C VAL A 28 28.34 -33.28 -3.16
N PHE A 29 27.07 -33.33 -3.57
CA PHE A 29 25.92 -33.09 -2.71
C PHE A 29 25.05 -34.34 -2.55
N GLU A 30 25.56 -35.29 -1.76
CA GLU A 30 24.74 -36.36 -1.19
C GLU A 30 24.09 -35.82 0.09
N PHE A 31 23.09 -34.95 -0.08
CA PHE A 31 22.21 -34.63 1.03
C PHE A 31 21.42 -35.89 1.43
N PRO A 32 21.21 -36.14 2.74
CA PRO A 32 20.37 -37.25 3.18
C PRO A 32 18.97 -37.10 2.56
N GLY A 33 18.49 -38.16 1.91
CA GLY A 33 17.22 -38.16 1.16
C GLY A 33 17.30 -37.69 -0.30
N GLY A 34 18.48 -37.29 -0.79
CA GLY A 34 18.71 -36.90 -2.18
C GLY A 34 18.26 -35.47 -2.52
N VAL A 35 18.84 -34.91 -3.57
CA VAL A 35 18.61 -33.51 -4.00
C VAL A 35 17.14 -33.21 -4.30
N ALA A 36 16.38 -34.20 -4.80
CA ALA A 36 14.97 -34.03 -5.15
C ALA A 36 14.08 -33.68 -3.94
N LEU A 37 14.35 -34.30 -2.78
CA LEU A 37 13.61 -34.04 -1.54
C LEU A 37 13.83 -32.60 -1.06
N TRP A 38 15.08 -32.14 -1.07
CA TRP A 38 15.43 -30.77 -0.68
C TRP A 38 14.88 -29.72 -1.63
N LEU A 39 14.80 -30.03 -2.92
CA LEU A 39 14.20 -29.15 -3.93
C LEU A 39 12.68 -29.06 -3.77
N ALA A 40 12.02 -30.16 -3.39
CA ALA A 40 10.61 -30.15 -3.03
C ALA A 40 10.37 -29.37 -1.73
N ALA A 41 11.17 -29.62 -0.69
CA ALA A 41 11.10 -28.92 0.58
C ALA A 41 11.30 -27.41 0.40
N SER A 42 12.31 -26.99 -0.36
CA SER A 42 12.57 -25.57 -0.61
C SER A 42 11.43 -24.89 -1.35
N LYS A 43 10.77 -25.58 -2.30
CA LYS A 43 9.58 -25.05 -2.98
C LYS A 43 8.42 -24.84 -2.02
N VAL A 44 8.16 -25.81 -1.15
CA VAL A 44 7.08 -25.72 -0.15
C VAL A 44 7.38 -24.61 0.85
N THR A 45 8.60 -24.55 1.38
CA THR A 45 9.02 -23.48 2.30
C THR A 45 8.93 -22.10 1.65
N ALA A 46 9.36 -21.96 0.39
CA ALA A 46 9.23 -20.70 -0.33
C ALA A 46 7.77 -20.27 -0.49
N LEU A 47 6.86 -21.20 -0.80
CA LEU A 47 5.44 -20.92 -0.93
C LEU A 47 4.85 -20.45 0.42
N ILE A 48 5.19 -21.14 1.51
CA ILE A 48 4.77 -20.75 2.87
C ILE A 48 5.26 -19.35 3.21
N LEU A 49 6.52 -19.02 2.90
CA LEU A 49 7.09 -17.70 3.16
C LEU A 49 6.37 -16.60 2.37
N VAL A 50 6.06 -16.85 1.10
CA VAL A 50 5.30 -15.90 0.27
C VAL A 50 3.91 -15.64 0.85
N VAL A 51 3.20 -16.70 1.27
CA VAL A 51 1.88 -16.57 1.90
C VAL A 51 1.97 -15.82 3.23
N ALA A 52 2.92 -16.16 4.09
CA ALA A 52 3.14 -15.49 5.36
C ALA A 52 3.47 -14.00 5.17
N PHE A 53 4.32 -13.68 4.20
CA PHE A 53 4.65 -12.30 3.86
C PHE A 53 3.45 -11.53 3.31
N GLY A 54 2.65 -12.14 2.45
CA GLY A 54 1.41 -11.56 1.94
C GLY A 54 0.41 -11.26 3.06
N LEU A 55 0.23 -12.19 4.00
CA LEU A 55 -0.61 -12.00 5.18
C LEU A 55 -0.08 -10.86 6.07
N GLN A 56 1.23 -10.81 6.32
CA GLN A 56 1.84 -9.77 7.13
C GLN A 56 1.66 -8.38 6.50
N MET A 57 1.88 -8.24 5.19
CA MET A 57 1.63 -6.98 4.49
C MET A 57 0.16 -6.60 4.52
N TRP A 58 -0.75 -7.56 4.33
CA TRP A 58 -2.19 -7.30 4.36
C TRP A 58 -2.66 -6.83 5.73
N LEU A 59 -2.22 -7.50 6.80
CA LEU A 59 -2.50 -7.10 8.18
C LEU A 59 -1.94 -5.72 8.49
N GLY A 60 -0.67 -5.47 8.11
CA GLY A 60 -0.03 -4.17 8.30
C GLY A 60 -0.79 -3.04 7.58
N ASN A 61 -1.20 -3.28 6.33
CA ASN A 61 -1.98 -2.31 5.56
C ASN A 61 -3.38 -2.09 6.16
N SER A 62 -4.05 -3.15 6.61
CA SER A 62 -5.37 -3.03 7.25
C SER A 62 -5.30 -2.21 8.53
N ILE A 63 -4.30 -2.46 9.38
CA ILE A 63 -4.12 -1.71 10.64
C ILE A 63 -3.78 -0.24 10.33
N GLY A 64 -2.88 0.01 9.39
CA GLY A 64 -2.51 1.36 8.97
C GLY A 64 -3.70 2.15 8.42
N SER A 65 -4.51 1.53 7.57
CA SER A 65 -5.72 2.15 7.03
C SER A 65 -6.77 2.43 8.11
N SER A 66 -6.97 1.52 9.07
CA SER A 66 -7.87 1.75 10.20
C SER A 66 -7.40 2.93 11.06
N ALA A 67 -6.11 3.05 11.33
CA ALA A 67 -5.56 4.18 12.08
C ALA A 67 -5.80 5.53 11.37
N GLN A 68 -5.63 5.57 10.04
CA GLN A 68 -5.91 6.76 9.24
C GLN A 68 -7.39 7.16 9.28
N ILE A 69 -8.30 6.19 9.13
CA ILE A 69 -9.75 6.44 9.18
C ILE A 69 -10.15 6.99 10.56
N VAL A 70 -9.60 6.45 11.65
CA VAL A 70 -9.88 6.95 13.00
C VAL A 70 -9.40 8.38 13.18
N GLN A 71 -8.20 8.71 12.67
CA GLN A 71 -7.68 10.08 12.73
C GLN A 71 -8.53 11.06 11.91
N GLU A 72 -8.97 10.67 10.72
CA GLU A 72 -9.86 11.49 9.89
C GLU A 72 -11.22 11.73 10.56
N LEU A 73 -11.78 10.68 11.19
CA LEU A 73 -13.03 10.79 11.93
C LEU A 73 -12.89 11.71 13.15
N GLU A 74 -11.77 11.64 13.86
CA GLU A 74 -11.49 12.52 15.00
C GLU A 74 -11.33 13.99 14.57
N ALA A 75 -10.61 14.24 13.47
CA ALA A 75 -10.50 15.58 12.89
C ALA A 75 -11.89 16.13 12.48
N THR A 76 -12.70 15.29 11.85
CA THR A 76 -14.08 15.64 11.45
C THR A 76 -14.93 15.96 12.68
N ARG A 77 -14.86 15.14 13.73
CA ARG A 77 -15.56 15.38 15.00
C ARG A 77 -15.19 16.71 15.63
N HIS A 78 -13.89 17.06 15.63
CA HIS A 78 -13.44 18.37 16.12
C HIS A 78 -13.97 19.52 15.27
N GLY A 79 -13.99 19.37 13.95
CA GLY A 79 -14.61 20.33 13.04
C GLY A 79 -16.08 20.56 13.35
N LEU A 80 -16.87 19.49 13.50
CA LEU A 80 -18.29 19.59 13.86
C LEU A 80 -18.52 20.23 15.23
N LYS A 81 -17.66 19.94 16.21
CA LYS A 81 -17.76 20.56 17.54
C LYS A 81 -17.55 22.08 17.46
N ASN A 82 -16.59 22.52 16.65
CA ASN A 82 -16.34 23.95 16.44
C ASN A 82 -17.52 24.64 15.74
N THR A 83 -18.07 24.05 14.68
CA THR A 83 -19.24 24.63 14.00
C THR A 83 -20.46 24.68 14.91
N GLN A 84 -20.68 23.65 15.73
CA GLN A 84 -21.75 23.66 16.71
C GLN A 84 -21.60 24.80 17.73
N MET A 85 -20.39 25.06 18.22
CA MET A 85 -20.15 26.19 19.14
C MET A 85 -20.43 27.54 18.46
N VAL A 86 -20.02 27.70 17.19
CA VAL A 86 -20.32 28.92 16.41
C VAL A 86 -21.82 29.11 16.28
N PHE A 87 -22.56 28.09 15.86
CA PHE A 87 -24.02 28.20 15.72
C PHE A 87 -24.73 28.42 17.05
N LEU A 88 -24.24 27.85 18.15
CA LEU A 88 -24.79 28.14 19.48
C LEU A 88 -24.54 29.60 19.89
N ALA A 89 -23.36 30.14 19.60
CA ALA A 89 -23.04 31.53 19.87
C ALA A 89 -23.89 32.48 19.01
N GLU A 90 -24.05 32.18 17.72
CA GLU A 90 -24.89 32.95 16.80
C GLU A 90 -26.37 32.87 17.18
N ARG A 91 -26.86 31.69 17.56
CA ARG A 91 -28.21 31.54 18.07
C ARG A 91 -28.41 32.35 19.35
N ALA A 92 -27.44 32.35 20.25
CA ALA A 92 -27.51 33.13 21.49
C ALA A 92 -27.51 34.64 21.22
N SER A 93 -26.76 35.12 20.22
CA SER A 93 -26.76 36.54 19.85
C SER A 93 -28.10 36.95 19.23
N LEU A 94 -28.64 36.15 18.30
CA LEU A 94 -29.93 36.37 17.65
C LEU A 94 -31.11 36.29 18.64
N LEU A 95 -31.05 35.38 19.61
CA LEU A 95 -32.08 35.25 20.64
C LEU A 95 -31.85 36.19 21.84
N SER A 96 -30.80 37.01 21.83
CA SER A 96 -30.58 37.96 22.90
C SER A 96 -31.73 38.96 22.96
N THR A 97 -32.18 39.28 24.17
CA THR A 97 -33.30 40.21 24.40
C THR A 97 -33.08 41.56 23.74
N LYS A 98 -31.83 42.04 23.69
CA LYS A 98 -31.43 43.27 22.99
C LYS A 98 -31.70 43.18 21.49
N HIS A 99 -31.24 42.11 20.85
CA HIS A 99 -31.44 41.93 19.41
C HIS A 99 -32.92 41.75 19.07
N VAL A 100 -33.65 40.96 19.87
CA VAL A 100 -35.10 40.76 19.68
C VAL A 100 -35.85 42.09 19.85
N GLN A 101 -35.51 42.90 20.85
CA GLN A 101 -36.13 44.20 21.08
C GLN A 101 -35.80 45.23 19.98
N GLU A 102 -34.58 45.19 19.45
CA GLU A 102 -34.15 46.03 18.32
C GLU A 102 -34.90 45.65 17.04
N VAL A 103 -34.97 44.35 16.70
CA VAL A 103 -35.70 43.87 15.52
C VAL A 103 -37.20 44.09 15.66
N ALA A 104 -37.78 43.87 16.84
CA ALA A 104 -39.18 44.17 17.11
C ALA A 104 -39.45 45.67 17.02
N GLY A 105 -38.55 46.50 17.56
CA GLY A 105 -38.60 47.95 17.50
C GLY A 105 -38.57 48.48 16.06
N ALA A 106 -37.70 47.91 15.22
CA ALA A 106 -37.64 48.23 13.80
C ALA A 106 -38.89 47.78 13.04
N LYS A 107 -39.37 46.55 13.26
CA LYS A 107 -40.58 46.02 12.58
C LYS A 107 -41.88 46.71 13.01
N LEU A 108 -41.97 47.16 14.26
CA LEU A 108 -43.13 47.87 14.79
C LEU A 108 -43.04 49.38 14.57
N ALA A 109 -42.03 49.87 13.85
CA ALA A 109 -41.76 51.30 13.64
C ALA A 109 -41.72 52.11 14.96
N LEU A 110 -41.36 51.47 16.08
CA LEU A 110 -41.34 52.07 17.42
C LEU A 110 -40.26 53.15 17.58
N PHE A 111 -39.31 53.24 16.64
CA PHE A 111 -38.17 54.17 16.70
C PHE A 111 -38.02 55.05 15.46
N VAL A 112 -38.76 54.78 14.38
CA VAL A 112 -38.75 55.60 13.15
C VAL A 112 -40.20 55.90 12.77
N PRO A 113 -40.69 57.14 12.98
CA PRO A 113 -42.06 57.49 12.63
C PRO A 113 -42.24 57.48 11.10
N GLU A 114 -43.29 56.81 10.64
CA GLU A 114 -43.77 56.95 9.25
C GLU A 114 -44.37 58.35 9.02
N GLU A 115 -44.45 58.77 7.75
CA GLU A 115 -45.08 60.04 7.35
C GLU A 115 -46.53 60.11 7.87
N GLY A 116 -46.72 60.84 8.97
CA GLY A 116 -48.01 61.03 9.64
C GLY A 116 -48.06 60.63 11.12
N GLN A 117 -47.06 59.93 11.66
CA GLN A 117 -47.01 59.57 13.09
C GLN A 117 -46.18 60.55 13.93
N VAL A 118 -46.75 61.00 15.07
CA VAL A 118 -46.10 61.93 16.00
C VAL A 118 -45.38 61.15 17.09
N TYR A 119 -44.05 61.22 17.10
CA TYR A 119 -43.22 60.65 18.17
C TYR A 119 -43.32 61.52 19.43
N LYS A 120 -43.94 61.02 20.49
CA LYS A 120 -44.08 61.74 21.76
C LYS A 120 -43.00 61.27 22.73
N PHE A 121 -41.92 62.04 22.85
CA PHE A 121 -40.94 61.86 23.94
C PHE A 121 -41.61 62.22 25.27
N ARG A 122 -41.40 61.39 26.28
CA ARG A 122 -41.65 61.72 27.69
C ARG A 122 -40.33 61.88 28.41
#